data_AF-A0A8X7P985-F1
#
_entry.id   AF-A0A8X7P985-F1
#
_cell.length_a   1.000
_cell.length_b   1.000
_cell.length_c   1.000
_cell.angle_alpha   90.00
_cell.angle_beta   90.00
_cell.angle_gamma   90.00
#
_symmetry.space_group_name_H-M   'P 1'
#
loop_
_entity.id
_entity.type
_entity.pdbx_description
1 polymer ?
#
loop_
_entity_poly.entity_id
_entity_poly.type
_entity_poly.pdbx_seq_one_letter_code
_entity_poly.pdbx_strand_id
1 'polypeptide(L)'
;MSFEDDFVEDDEMNMIDENGAASDSEAESLSDSDDNDITEKLSEPTKTAVYNRDGLLDKLQDISWPEDIDWTHKLTVEIEQGQAVDVNDDLAREMAFYTQALQGTRQAFQKLQEMGLPFLRPADYYAEMVKSDTHMEKVKSKLLCEKKQMEEMEERRKARDNKKMAKEVQSQKMKERAKQKKDELALNNKWQT
;
A
#
# COMPACT_ATOMS: atom_id res chain seq x y z
N MET A 1 -45.23 4.83 55.94
CA MET A 1 -45.74 4.19 54.70
C MET A 1 -44.54 3.96 53.81
N SER A 2 -44.51 2.79 53.22
CA SER A 2 -43.38 2.00 52.75
C SER A 2 -42.42 2.71 51.79
N PHE A 3 -41.14 2.35 51.90
CA PHE A 3 -40.06 2.61 50.97
C PHE A 3 -40.14 1.53 49.89
N GLU A 4 -40.41 1.88 48.63
CA GLU A 4 -40.17 0.99 47.49
C GLU A 4 -38.92 1.49 46.75
N ASP A 5 -37.89 0.65 46.79
CA ASP A 5 -36.58 0.78 46.17
C ASP A 5 -36.63 0.04 44.83
N ASP A 6 -36.72 0.77 43.71
CA ASP A 6 -36.69 0.20 42.36
C ASP A 6 -35.22 0.01 41.92
N PHE A 7 -34.66 -1.10 42.37
CA PHE A 7 -33.39 -1.65 41.88
C PHE A 7 -33.64 -2.26 40.49
N VAL A 8 -33.27 -1.54 39.44
CA VAL A 8 -33.31 -2.07 38.06
C VAL A 8 -32.06 -2.89 37.83
N GLU A 9 -32.21 -4.21 37.87
CA GLU A 9 -31.19 -5.20 37.57
C GLU A 9 -30.69 -5.11 36.12
N ASP A 10 -29.39 -5.37 36.01
CA ASP A 10 -28.53 -5.37 34.84
C ASP A 10 -28.88 -6.57 33.94
N ASP A 11 -29.53 -6.31 32.80
CA ASP A 11 -29.81 -7.31 31.79
C ASP A 11 -28.58 -7.46 30.88
N GLU A 12 -27.63 -8.29 31.33
CA GLU A 12 -26.52 -8.83 30.51
C GLU A 12 -27.10 -9.57 29.29
N MET A 13 -27.30 -8.84 28.20
CA MET A 13 -27.67 -9.41 26.91
C MET A 13 -26.46 -10.15 26.31
N ASN A 14 -26.30 -11.40 26.71
CA ASN A 14 -25.41 -12.38 26.13
C ASN A 14 -25.96 -12.82 24.75
N MET A 15 -25.67 -12.04 23.70
CA MET A 15 -25.95 -12.43 22.32
C MET A 15 -24.80 -13.32 21.81
N ILE A 16 -24.96 -14.62 22.03
CA ILE A 16 -24.29 -15.67 21.26
C ILE A 16 -24.79 -15.57 19.82
N ASP A 17 -23.91 -15.11 18.93
CA ASP A 17 -24.11 -15.15 17.48
C ASP A 17 -23.78 -16.57 17.00
N GLU A 18 -24.77 -17.46 17.08
CA GLU A 18 -24.78 -18.74 16.38
C GLU A 18 -25.35 -18.51 14.98
N ASN A 19 -24.50 -18.01 14.07
CA ASN A 19 -24.75 -18.12 12.63
C ASN A 19 -23.55 -18.81 11.99
N GLY A 20 -23.66 -20.14 11.95
CA GLY A 20 -22.87 -21.01 11.08
C GLY A 20 -23.20 -20.72 9.61
N ALA A 21 -22.54 -19.70 9.06
CA ALA A 21 -22.32 -19.64 7.63
C ALA A 21 -21.07 -20.48 7.34
N ALA A 22 -21.29 -21.63 6.71
CA ALA A 22 -20.26 -22.52 6.20
C ALA A 22 -19.22 -21.72 5.41
N SER A 23 -18.09 -21.44 6.06
CA SER A 23 -16.86 -21.04 5.40
C SER A 23 -16.31 -22.32 4.79
N ASP A 24 -16.64 -22.54 3.52
CA ASP A 24 -15.97 -23.47 2.64
C ASP A 24 -14.53 -22.97 2.44
N SER A 25 -13.71 -23.16 3.48
CA SER A 25 -12.27 -23.03 3.40
C SER A 25 -11.78 -24.30 2.73
N GLU A 26 -11.90 -24.34 1.40
CA GLU A 26 -10.90 -24.98 0.55
C GLU A 26 -9.59 -24.26 0.88
N ALA A 27 -8.97 -24.70 1.98
CA ALA A 27 -7.57 -24.52 2.26
C ALA A 27 -6.86 -25.30 1.16
N GLU A 28 -6.81 -24.70 -0.03
CA GLU A 28 -5.71 -24.89 -0.95
C GLU A 28 -4.47 -24.85 -0.08
N SER A 29 -3.91 -26.03 0.16
CA SER A 29 -2.66 -26.16 0.84
C SER A 29 -1.72 -25.31 0.03
N LEU A 30 -1.39 -24.13 0.56
CA LEU A 30 -0.18 -23.43 0.21
C LEU A 30 0.89 -24.46 0.54
N SER A 31 1.24 -25.25 -0.48
CA SER A 31 2.52 -25.89 -0.60
C SER A 31 3.47 -24.78 -0.22
N ASP A 32 4.00 -24.88 0.99
CA ASP A 32 5.20 -24.22 1.47
C ASP A 32 6.29 -24.72 0.51
N SER A 33 6.24 -24.16 -0.69
CA SER A 33 7.15 -24.42 -1.78
C SER A 33 8.34 -23.65 -1.32
N ASP A 34 9.19 -24.38 -0.60
CA ASP A 34 10.57 -24.14 -0.23
C ASP A 34 10.99 -22.67 -0.30
N ASP A 35 11.62 -22.19 0.77
CA ASP A 35 12.70 -21.21 0.71
C ASP A 35 13.73 -21.61 -0.37
N ASN A 36 13.32 -21.48 -1.63
CA ASN A 36 14.18 -21.38 -2.77
C ASN A 36 14.60 -19.93 -2.74
N ASP A 37 15.43 -19.66 -1.72
CA ASP A 37 16.49 -18.70 -1.78
C ASP A 37 17.12 -18.92 -3.15
N ILE A 38 16.67 -18.17 -4.17
CA ILE A 38 17.35 -18.04 -5.46
C ILE A 38 18.60 -17.21 -5.16
N THR A 39 19.45 -17.73 -4.28
CA THR A 39 20.87 -17.68 -4.46
C THR A 39 21.12 -18.58 -5.66
N GLU A 40 20.91 -18.03 -6.87
CA GLU A 40 21.72 -18.47 -8.00
C GLU A 40 23.15 -18.41 -7.46
N LYS A 41 23.70 -19.56 -7.09
CA LYS A 41 25.10 -19.68 -6.72
C LYS A 41 25.85 -19.28 -7.97
N LEU A 42 26.20 -18.00 -8.04
CA LEU A 42 27.12 -17.46 -9.01
C LEU A 42 28.28 -18.45 -9.02
N SER A 43 28.54 -19.05 -10.18
CA SER A 43 29.61 -20.04 -10.31
C SER A 43 30.87 -19.43 -9.73
N GLU A 44 31.39 -20.01 -8.65
CA GLU A 44 32.60 -19.49 -8.02
C GLU A 44 33.69 -19.43 -9.10
N PRO A 45 34.37 -18.27 -9.26
CA PRO A 45 35.39 -18.14 -10.27
C PRO A 45 36.41 -19.26 -10.06
N THR A 46 36.68 -20.02 -11.12
CA THR A 46 37.70 -21.06 -11.09
C THR A 46 39.01 -20.46 -10.57
N LYS A 47 39.80 -21.23 -9.82
CA LYS A 47 41.07 -20.77 -9.22
C LYS A 47 42.10 -20.23 -10.25
N THR A 48 41.81 -20.41 -11.54
CA THR A 48 42.55 -19.95 -12.72
C THR A 48 41.93 -18.74 -13.42
N ALA A 49 40.89 -18.11 -12.86
CA ALA A 49 40.28 -16.91 -13.42
C ALA A 49 41.27 -15.74 -13.34
N VAL A 50 41.95 -15.47 -14.46
CA VAL A 50 42.81 -14.30 -14.64
C VAL A 50 41.97 -13.18 -15.24
N TYR A 51 42.02 -12.00 -14.64
CA TYR A 51 41.39 -10.79 -15.21
C TYR A 51 42.13 -10.35 -16.48
N ASN A 52 41.73 -10.89 -17.63
CA ASN A 52 42.28 -10.54 -18.93
C ASN A 52 41.56 -9.31 -19.51
N ARG A 53 42.01 -8.12 -19.12
CA ARG A 53 41.46 -6.85 -19.58
C ARG A 53 41.53 -6.69 -21.11
N ASP A 54 42.65 -7.07 -21.72
CA ASP A 54 42.89 -6.86 -23.15
C ASP A 54 41.95 -7.71 -24.00
N GLY A 55 41.74 -8.97 -23.60
CA GLY A 55 40.77 -9.85 -24.26
C GLY A 55 39.32 -9.39 -24.09
N LEU A 56 38.97 -8.78 -22.96
CA LEU A 56 37.64 -8.19 -22.75
C LEU A 56 37.41 -6.98 -23.66
N LEU A 57 38.41 -6.12 -23.85
CA LEU A 57 38.32 -4.97 -24.74
C LEU A 57 38.24 -5.39 -26.21
N ASP A 58 39.01 -6.40 -26.62
CA ASP A 58 38.97 -6.98 -27.96
C ASP A 58 37.55 -7.51 -28.27
N LYS A 59 36.96 -8.28 -27.35
CA LYS A 59 35.59 -8.79 -27.53
C LYS A 59 34.53 -7.70 -27.44
N LEU A 60 34.75 -6.64 -26.66
CA LEU A 60 33.85 -5.49 -26.63
C LEU A 60 33.80 -4.80 -27.99
N GLN A 61 34.94 -4.68 -28.68
CA GLN A 61 35.00 -4.11 -30.04
C GLN A 61 34.32 -5.00 -31.08
N ASP A 62 34.39 -6.33 -30.93
CA ASP A 62 33.71 -7.26 -31.82
C ASP A 62 32.17 -7.17 -31.73
N ILE A 63 31.63 -6.85 -30.55
CA ILE A 63 30.18 -6.88 -30.24
C ILE A 63 29.55 -5.48 -30.24
N SER A 64 30.35 -4.42 -30.07
CA SER A 64 29.83 -3.07 -29.91
C SER A 64 29.10 -2.58 -31.16
N TRP A 65 28.06 -1.78 -30.91
CA TRP A 65 27.39 -1.06 -31.98
C TRP A 65 28.31 0.00 -32.58
N PRO A 66 28.30 0.20 -33.91
CA PRO A 66 28.95 1.34 -34.55
C PRO A 66 28.56 2.68 -33.90
N GLU A 67 29.50 3.62 -33.89
CA GLU A 67 29.30 4.94 -33.28
C GLU A 67 28.27 5.80 -34.04
N ASP A 68 28.19 5.65 -35.36
CA ASP A 68 27.33 6.41 -36.27
C ASP A 68 25.83 6.02 -36.29
N ILE A 69 25.38 5.22 -35.33
CA ILE A 69 23.99 4.74 -35.28
C ILE A 69 23.10 5.71 -34.50
N ASP A 70 21.99 6.10 -35.12
CA ASP A 70 20.95 6.90 -34.50
C ASP A 70 20.47 6.30 -33.18
N TRP A 71 20.20 7.18 -32.21
CA TRP A 71 19.75 6.77 -30.89
C TRP A 71 18.45 5.95 -30.91
N THR A 72 17.60 6.14 -31.92
CA THR A 72 16.35 5.38 -32.13
C THR A 72 16.55 3.87 -32.27
N HIS A 73 17.73 3.43 -32.71
CA HIS A 73 18.07 2.00 -32.78
C HIS A 73 18.57 1.44 -31.45
N LYS A 74 19.21 2.27 -30.63
CA LYS A 74 19.77 1.88 -29.33
C LYS A 74 18.71 1.93 -28.24
N LEU A 75 17.91 3.01 -28.21
CA LEU A 75 16.91 3.34 -27.18
C LEU A 75 17.43 3.27 -25.73
N THR A 76 18.75 3.31 -25.55
CA THR A 76 19.41 3.22 -24.25
C THR A 76 19.57 4.61 -23.64
N VAL A 77 19.29 4.73 -22.35
CA VAL A 77 19.60 5.92 -21.55
C VAL A 77 20.48 5.50 -20.40
N GLU A 78 21.68 6.08 -20.33
CA GLU A 78 22.60 5.87 -19.24
C GLU A 78 22.34 6.93 -18.16
N ILE A 79 22.27 6.49 -16.91
CA ILE A 79 22.02 7.34 -15.76
C ILE A 79 23.09 7.03 -14.73
N GLU A 80 23.84 8.05 -14.36
CA GLU A 80 24.77 7.94 -13.25
C GLU A 80 23.97 7.75 -11.96
N GLN A 81 24.06 6.55 -11.39
CA GLN A 81 23.52 6.30 -10.07
C GLN A 81 24.33 7.12 -9.07
N GLY A 82 23.64 7.98 -8.32
CA GLY A 82 24.26 8.80 -7.29
C GLY A 82 24.62 7.99 -6.05
N GLN A 83 23.75 8.03 -5.05
CA GLN A 83 24.05 7.50 -3.72
C GLN A 83 23.91 5.98 -3.66
N ALA A 84 24.92 5.32 -3.08
CA ALA A 84 24.86 3.90 -2.77
C ALA A 84 23.76 3.64 -1.72
N VAL A 85 22.84 2.73 -2.04
CA VAL A 85 21.77 2.27 -1.15
C VAL A 85 22.22 1.00 -0.44
N ASP A 86 21.81 0.83 0.82
CA ASP A 86 22.05 -0.42 1.54
C ASP A 86 21.32 -1.57 0.84
N VAL A 87 22.05 -2.64 0.53
CA VAL A 87 21.53 -3.81 -0.18
C VAL A 87 20.46 -4.54 0.65
N ASN A 88 20.50 -4.40 1.98
CA ASN A 88 19.57 -5.07 2.89
C ASN A 88 18.28 -4.27 3.14
N ASP A 89 18.23 -2.99 2.76
CA ASP A 89 17.01 -2.18 2.83
C ASP A 89 16.28 -2.23 1.48
N ASP A 90 15.37 -3.18 1.37
CA ASP A 90 14.63 -3.41 0.13
C ASP A 90 13.76 -2.21 -0.26
N LEU A 91 13.14 -1.52 0.71
CA LEU A 91 12.27 -0.39 0.42
C LEU A 91 13.06 0.78 -0.17
N ALA A 92 14.23 1.08 0.41
CA ALA A 92 15.12 2.10 -0.13
C ALA A 92 15.67 1.71 -1.51
N ARG A 93 15.99 0.42 -1.71
CA ARG A 93 16.50 -0.12 -2.97
C ARG A 93 15.46 -0.03 -4.09
N GLU A 94 14.23 -0.45 -3.83
CA GLU A 94 13.11 -0.33 -4.77
C GLU A 94 12.83 1.14 -5.13
N MET A 95 12.91 2.06 -4.17
CA MET A 95 12.76 3.49 -4.42
C MET A 95 13.87 4.04 -5.34
N ALA A 96 15.11 3.56 -5.19
CA ALA A 96 16.21 3.95 -6.06
C ALA A 96 16.02 3.43 -7.49
N PHE A 97 15.62 2.16 -7.67
CA PHE A 97 15.30 1.61 -8.99
C PHE A 97 14.16 2.37 -9.66
N TYR A 98 13.10 2.68 -8.91
CA TYR A 98 11.99 3.48 -9.41
C TYR A 98 12.45 4.87 -9.86
N THR A 99 13.26 5.55 -9.05
CA THR A 99 13.76 6.91 -9.35
C THR A 99 14.66 6.91 -10.59
N GLN A 100 15.54 5.93 -10.71
CA GLN A 100 16.38 5.74 -11.89
C GLN A 100 15.52 5.52 -13.15
N ALA A 101 14.56 4.60 -13.10
CA ALA A 101 13.66 4.33 -14.23
C ALA A 101 12.86 5.57 -14.63
N LEU A 102 12.37 6.35 -13.65
CA LEU A 102 11.64 7.59 -13.89
C LEU A 102 12.51 8.65 -14.57
N GLN A 103 13.75 8.83 -14.11
CA GLN A 103 14.69 9.76 -14.73
C GLN A 103 15.03 9.35 -16.16
N GLY A 104 15.27 8.06 -16.41
CA GLY A 104 15.55 7.53 -17.75
C GLY A 104 14.39 7.73 -18.70
N THR A 105 13.18 7.46 -18.22
CA THR A 105 11.94 7.66 -18.99
C THR A 105 11.77 9.13 -19.36
N ARG A 106 12.05 10.08 -18.44
CA ARG A 106 11.98 11.52 -18.74
C ARG A 106 12.97 11.95 -19.81
N GLN A 107 14.22 11.48 -19.74
CA GLN A 107 15.22 11.78 -20.76
C GLN A 107 14.84 11.17 -22.12
N ALA A 108 14.34 9.93 -22.14
CA ALA A 108 13.85 9.29 -23.35
C ALA A 108 12.66 10.05 -23.96
N PHE A 109 11.71 10.53 -23.14
CA PHE A 109 10.60 11.34 -23.60
C PHE A 109 11.05 12.63 -24.26
N GLN A 110 12.01 13.34 -23.65
CA GLN A 110 12.55 14.56 -24.24
C GLN A 110 13.15 14.29 -25.63
N LYS A 111 13.98 13.25 -25.76
CA LYS A 111 14.57 12.85 -27.05
C LYS A 111 13.52 12.48 -28.10
N LEU A 112 12.52 11.69 -27.72
CA LEU A 112 11.44 11.29 -28.64
C LEU A 112 10.61 12.48 -29.10
N GLN A 113 10.37 13.44 -28.20
CA GLN A 113 9.64 14.67 -28.51
C GLN A 113 10.44 15.59 -29.44
N GLU A 114 11.76 15.74 -29.23
CA GLU A 114 12.65 16.48 -30.12
C GLU A 114 12.70 15.89 -31.54
N MET A 115 12.61 14.56 -31.65
CA MET A 115 12.54 13.84 -32.93
C MET A 115 11.13 13.86 -33.57
N GLY A 116 10.11 14.34 -32.85
CA GLY A 116 8.73 14.36 -33.33
C GLY A 116 8.07 12.98 -33.45
N LEU A 117 8.54 11.99 -32.70
CA LEU A 117 8.01 10.62 -32.76
C LEU A 117 6.84 10.44 -31.76
N PRO A 118 5.73 9.79 -32.17
CA PRO A 118 4.65 9.46 -31.25
C PRO A 118 5.07 8.35 -30.29
N PHE A 119 4.94 8.60 -28.98
CA PHE A 119 5.38 7.66 -27.95
C PHE A 119 4.26 7.21 -26.99
N LEU A 120 3.14 7.94 -26.93
CA LEU A 120 1.99 7.55 -26.11
C LEU A 120 1.14 6.54 -26.85
N ARG A 121 0.79 5.44 -26.18
CA ARG A 121 -0.19 4.47 -26.69
C ARG A 121 -1.57 5.15 -26.79
N PRO A 122 -2.18 5.26 -27.98
CA PRO A 122 -3.54 5.78 -28.12
C PRO A 122 -4.55 4.91 -27.36
N ALA A 123 -5.59 5.52 -26.80
CA ALA A 123 -6.62 4.79 -26.06
C ALA A 123 -7.45 3.82 -26.93
N ASP A 124 -7.52 4.10 -28.24
CA ASP A 124 -8.26 3.32 -29.24
C ASP A 124 -7.38 2.30 -30.00
N TYR A 125 -6.14 2.10 -29.56
CA TYR A 125 -5.25 1.12 -30.17
C TYR A 125 -5.28 -0.21 -29.40
N TYR A 126 -6.12 -1.13 -29.88
CA TYR A 126 -6.25 -2.48 -29.33
C TYR A 126 -5.23 -3.43 -29.98
N ALA A 127 -4.19 -3.76 -29.23
CA ALA A 127 -3.18 -4.75 -29.60
C ALA A 127 -2.97 -5.73 -28.44
N GLU A 128 -2.33 -6.87 -28.72
CA GLU A 128 -1.99 -7.84 -27.69
C GLU A 128 -1.09 -7.21 -26.61
N MET A 129 -1.50 -7.35 -25.36
CA MET A 129 -0.76 -6.88 -24.19
C MET A 129 -0.03 -8.04 -23.53
N VAL A 130 1.06 -7.75 -22.81
CA VAL A 130 1.86 -8.76 -22.10
C VAL A 130 1.02 -9.60 -21.11
N LYS A 131 -0.02 -9.01 -20.53
CA LYS A 131 -0.97 -9.69 -19.62
C LYS A 131 -2.36 -9.66 -20.22
N SER A 132 -3.08 -10.79 -20.12
CA SER A 132 -4.46 -10.90 -20.59
C SER A 132 -5.43 -10.08 -19.74
N ASP A 133 -6.57 -9.69 -20.33
CA ASP A 133 -7.63 -8.97 -19.63
C ASP A 133 -8.19 -9.80 -18.45
N THR A 134 -8.32 -11.12 -18.64
CA THR A 134 -8.75 -12.04 -17.58
C THR A 134 -7.80 -12.08 -16.39
N HIS A 135 -6.50 -11.91 -16.61
CA HIS A 135 -5.53 -11.79 -15.53
C HIS A 135 -5.64 -10.43 -14.83
N MET A 136 -5.76 -9.35 -15.59
CA MET A 136 -5.89 -7.99 -15.04
C MET A 136 -7.19 -7.78 -14.27
N GLU A 137 -8.27 -8.45 -14.65
CA GLU A 137 -9.53 -8.47 -13.91
C GLU A 137 -9.37 -9.08 -12.51
N LYS A 138 -8.60 -10.18 -12.39
CA LYS A 138 -8.26 -10.79 -11.09
C LYS A 138 -7.41 -9.86 -10.22
N VAL A 139 -6.46 -9.14 -10.80
CA VAL A 139 -5.66 -8.15 -10.05
C VAL A 139 -6.56 -7.02 -9.55
N LYS A 140 -7.44 -6.51 -10.41
CA LYS A 140 -8.37 -5.45 -10.06
C LYS A 140 -9.36 -5.88 -8.96
N SER A 141 -9.87 -7.10 -9.02
CA SER A 141 -10.80 -7.60 -8.00
C SER A 141 -10.14 -7.72 -6.63
N LYS A 142 -8.87 -8.17 -6.56
CA LYS A 142 -8.09 -8.19 -5.32
C LYS A 142 -7.90 -6.78 -4.73
N LEU A 143 -7.49 -5.81 -5.56
CA LEU A 143 -7.32 -4.42 -5.12
C LEU A 143 -8.62 -3.80 -4.57
N LEU A 144 -9.75 -4.08 -5.22
CA LEU A 144 -11.06 -3.62 -4.75
C LEU A 144 -11.46 -4.29 -3.43
N CYS A 145 -11.16 -5.58 -3.27
CA CYS A 145 -11.41 -6.31 -2.03
C CYS A 145 -10.59 -5.72 -0.86
N GLU A 146 -9.29 -5.50 -1.05
CA GLU A 146 -8.40 -4.91 -0.04
C GLU A 146 -8.85 -3.49 0.35
N LYS A 147 -9.21 -2.68 -0.65
CA LYS A 147 -9.74 -1.33 -0.41
C LYS A 147 -11.01 -1.37 0.43
N LYS A 148 -11.95 -2.27 0.11
CA LYS A 148 -13.19 -2.42 0.87
C LYS A 148 -12.92 -2.84 2.32
N GLN A 149 -12.01 -3.79 2.53
CA GLN A 149 -11.62 -4.21 3.88
C GLN A 149 -11.01 -3.05 4.69
N MET A 150 -10.17 -2.22 4.06
CA MET A 150 -9.59 -1.04 4.70
C MET A 150 -10.66 0.00 5.09
N GLU A 151 -11.61 0.27 4.19
CA GLU A 151 -12.74 1.17 4.44
C GLU A 151 -13.62 0.66 5.59
N GLU A 152 -13.96 -0.63 5.60
CA GLU A 152 -14.74 -1.25 6.69
C GLU A 152 -14.00 -1.18 8.04
N MET A 153 -12.69 -1.40 8.05
CA MET A 153 -11.87 -1.26 9.27
C MET A 153 -11.84 0.19 9.77
N GLU A 154 -11.70 1.16 8.88
CA GLU A 154 -11.75 2.58 9.21
C GLU A 154 -13.13 3.00 9.74
N GLU A 155 -14.20 2.57 9.10
CA GLU A 155 -15.58 2.84 9.54
C GLU A 155 -15.84 2.24 10.91
N ARG A 156 -15.38 1.00 11.16
CA ARG A 156 -15.48 0.36 12.47
C ARG A 156 -14.71 1.14 13.54
N ARG A 157 -13.52 1.66 13.21
CA ARG A 157 -12.74 2.51 14.12
C ARG A 157 -13.47 3.83 14.41
N LYS A 158 -13.94 4.53 13.37
CA LYS A 158 -14.72 5.77 13.49
C LYS A 158 -15.99 5.55 14.32
N ALA A 159 -16.70 4.43 14.12
CA ALA A 159 -17.88 4.08 14.90
C ALA A 159 -17.56 3.87 16.39
N ARG A 160 -16.44 3.23 16.73
CA ARG A 160 -16.00 3.08 18.13
C ARG A 160 -15.65 4.43 18.76
N ASP A 161 -14.94 5.28 18.05
CA ASP A 161 -14.53 6.60 18.54
C ASP A 161 -15.75 7.52 18.72
N ASN A 162 -16.69 7.49 17.77
CA ASN A 162 -17.96 8.20 17.87
C ASN A 162 -18.80 7.72 19.07
N LYS A 163 -18.84 6.42 19.36
CA LYS A 163 -19.53 5.89 20.56
C LYS A 163 -18.89 6.40 21.86
N LYS A 164 -17.55 6.47 21.92
CA LYS A 164 -16.84 7.02 23.10
C LYS A 164 -17.13 8.51 23.27
N MET A 165 -17.02 9.29 22.20
CA MET A 165 -17.33 10.73 22.24
C MET A 165 -18.79 10.99 22.60
N ALA A 166 -19.74 10.20 22.08
CA ALA A 166 -21.15 10.33 22.42
C ALA A 166 -21.41 10.12 23.92
N LYS A 167 -20.78 9.10 24.53
CA LYS A 167 -20.87 8.86 25.98
C LYS A 167 -20.29 10.03 26.80
N GLU A 168 -19.13 10.55 26.40
CA GLU A 168 -18.50 11.70 27.08
C GLU A 168 -19.38 12.95 26.96
N VAL A 169 -19.89 13.26 25.76
CA VAL A 169 -20.79 14.39 25.53
C VAL A 169 -22.08 14.26 26.34
N GLN A 170 -22.65 13.06 26.45
CA GLN A 170 -23.82 12.82 27.26
C GLN A 170 -23.54 13.06 28.76
N SER A 171 -22.40 12.57 29.27
CA SER A 171 -21.95 12.80 30.64
C SER A 171 -21.74 14.28 30.94
N GLN A 172 -21.06 15.01 30.04
CA GLN A 172 -20.84 16.45 30.16
C GLN A 172 -22.16 17.24 30.16
N LYS A 173 -23.08 16.95 29.24
CA LYS A 173 -24.42 17.58 29.21
C LYS A 173 -25.20 17.34 30.49
N MET A 174 -25.12 16.13 31.08
CA MET A 174 -25.78 15.84 32.36
C MET A 174 -25.17 16.65 33.50
N LYS A 175 -23.84 16.77 33.56
CA LYS A 175 -23.14 17.63 34.55
C LYS A 175 -23.51 19.11 34.39
N GLU A 176 -23.56 19.63 33.16
CA GLU A 176 -23.97 21.00 32.88
C GLU A 176 -25.42 21.26 33.31
N ARG A 177 -26.35 20.36 32.98
CA ARG A 177 -27.76 20.47 33.41
C ARG A 177 -27.90 20.44 34.93
N ALA A 178 -27.14 19.57 35.62
CA ALA A 178 -27.15 19.52 37.07
C ALA A 178 -26.61 20.82 37.69
N LYS A 179 -25.55 21.40 37.11
CA LYS A 179 -25.02 22.70 37.52
C LYS A 179 -26.03 23.82 37.31
N GLN A 180 -26.65 23.90 36.12
CA GLN A 180 -27.69 24.89 35.81
C GLN A 180 -28.86 24.83 36.80
N LYS A 181 -29.39 23.63 37.10
CA LYS A 181 -30.45 23.46 38.12
C LYS A 181 -30.03 23.93 39.50
N LYS A 182 -28.78 23.65 39.90
CA LYS A 182 -28.25 24.12 41.20
C LYS A 182 -28.13 25.64 41.25
N ASP A 183 -27.66 26.26 40.16
CA ASP A 183 -27.53 27.71 40.04
C ASP A 183 -28.92 28.39 40.03
N GLU A 184 -29.91 27.81 39.35
CA GLU A 184 -31.32 28.27 39.36
C GLU A 184 -31.96 28.19 40.76
N LEU A 185 -31.76 27.08 41.48
CA LEU A 185 -32.23 26.95 42.87
C LEU A 185 -31.56 27.97 43.80
N ALA A 186 -30.25 28.19 43.64
CA ALA A 186 -29.52 29.19 44.41
C ALA A 186 -30.01 30.62 44.11
N LEU A 187 -30.30 30.93 42.84
CA LEU A 187 -30.93 32.19 42.45
C LEU A 187 -32.31 32.33 43.10
N ASN A 188 -33.20 31.35 42.97
CA ASN A 188 -34.55 31.41 43.54
C ASN A 188 -34.53 31.63 45.07
N ASN A 189 -33.71 30.85 45.80
CA ASN A 189 -33.54 31.03 47.24
C ASN A 189 -33.04 32.42 47.62
N LYS A 190 -32.20 33.05 46.78
CA LYS A 190 -31.70 34.41 47.00
C LYS A 190 -32.77 35.48 46.81
N TRP A 191 -33.82 35.21 46.03
CA TRP A 191 -34.97 36.11 45.86
C TRP A 191 -36.09 35.87 46.89
N GLN A 192 -36.07 34.76 47.62
CA GLN A 192 -37.03 34.45 48.68
C GLN A 192 -36.64 34.99 50.08
N THR A 193 -35.44 35.56 50.21
CA THR A 193 -34.97 36.35 51.37
C THR A 193 -34.91 37.83 51.02
#